data_AF-A0AAW4L7S4-F1
#
_entry.id   AF-A0AAW4L7S4-F1
#
_cell.length_a   1.000
_cell.length_b   1.000
_cell.length_c   1.000
_cell.angle_alpha   90.00
_cell.angle_beta   90.00
_cell.angle_gamma   90.00
#
_symmetry.space_group_name_H-M   'P 1'
#
loop_
_entity.id
_entity.type
_entity.pdbx_description
1 polymer ?
#
loop_
_entity_poly.entity_id
_entity_poly.type
_entity_poly.pdbx_seq_one_letter_code
_entity_poly.pdbx_strand_id
1 'polypeptide(L)'
;MEKKSEEAQEKLLSELKYLRATLKDVGEAFILRAESEIETLAGYIAGMSRKDNLQVADSWLKEARATSFKPAKGRFKDLKKINHLLEDLLNIIIEKQTTSVPRSRKAKLRLENITVDTRAELQ
;
A
#
# COMPACT_ATOMS: atom_id res chain seq x y z
N MET A 1 54.04 5.54 -6.22
CA MET A 1 52.87 5.85 -5.37
C MET A 1 51.67 6.29 -6.20
N GLU A 2 51.86 7.02 -7.30
CA GLU A 2 50.80 7.41 -8.25
C GLU A 2 49.93 6.27 -8.76
N LYS A 3 50.52 5.16 -9.23
CA LYS A 3 49.74 4.04 -9.80
C LYS A 3 48.68 3.47 -8.84
N LYS A 4 48.98 3.40 -7.54
CA LYS A 4 48.00 2.94 -6.53
C LYS A 4 46.89 3.96 -6.30
N SER A 5 47.20 5.25 -6.46
CA SER A 5 46.22 6.33 -6.34
C SER A 5 45.27 6.34 -7.53
N GLU A 6 45.78 6.16 -8.74
CA GLU A 6 44.98 6.07 -9.97
C GLU A 6 44.05 4.85 -9.95
N GLU A 7 44.58 3.66 -9.58
CA GLU A 7 43.77 2.45 -9.43
C GLU A 7 42.67 2.62 -8.36
N ALA A 8 42.94 3.33 -7.27
CA ALA A 8 41.93 3.62 -6.25
C ALA A 8 40.85 4.58 -6.77
N GLN A 9 41.26 5.61 -7.52
CA GLN A 9 40.35 6.56 -8.14
C GLN A 9 39.42 5.88 -9.16
N GLU A 10 39.96 5.02 -10.03
CA GLU A 10 39.16 4.28 -11.01
C GLU A 10 38.12 3.38 -10.33
N LYS A 11 38.51 2.68 -9.26
CA LYS A 11 37.58 1.85 -8.47
C LYS A 11 36.46 2.69 -7.85
N LEU A 12 36.79 3.83 -7.24
CA LEU A 12 35.79 4.74 -6.67
C LEU A 12 34.83 5.26 -7.74
N LEU A 13 35.34 5.66 -8.91
CA LEU A 13 34.51 6.12 -10.01
C LEU A 13 33.59 5.01 -10.56
N SER A 14 34.09 3.78 -10.65
CA SER A 14 33.29 2.62 -11.02
C SER A 14 32.17 2.38 -10.02
N GLU A 15 32.48 2.43 -8.72
CA GLU A 15 31.49 2.22 -7.66
C GLU A 15 30.41 3.31 -7.67
N LEU A 16 30.79 4.58 -7.88
CA LEU A 16 29.82 5.67 -8.01
C LEU A 16 28.91 5.51 -9.25
N LYS A 17 29.43 5.00 -10.36
CA LYS A 17 28.62 4.68 -11.55
C LYS A 17 27.63 3.56 -11.26
N TYR A 18 28.08 2.51 -10.56
CA TYR A 18 27.22 1.42 -10.13
C TYR A 18 26.11 1.92 -9.19
N LEU A 19 26.45 2.66 -8.13
CA LEU A 19 25.48 3.25 -7.21
C LEU A 19 24.46 4.14 -7.92
N ARG A 20 24.88 4.92 -8.92
CA ARG A 20 23.97 5.73 -9.74
C ARG A 20 22.98 4.86 -10.51
N ALA A 21 23.43 3.77 -11.13
CA ALA A 21 22.56 2.85 -11.86
C ALA A 21 21.57 2.18 -10.90
N THR A 22 22.05 1.64 -9.78
CA THR A 22 21.21 1.03 -8.75
C THR A 22 20.18 2.01 -8.18
N LEU A 23 20.56 3.25 -7.89
CA LEU A 23 19.64 4.27 -7.41
C LEU A 23 18.50 4.53 -8.41
N LYS A 24 18.83 4.56 -9.71
CA LYS A 24 17.85 4.75 -10.78
C LYS A 24 16.89 3.57 -10.85
N ASP A 25 17.42 2.35 -10.94
CA ASP A 25 16.62 1.12 -11.07
C ASP A 25 15.67 0.94 -9.88
N VAL A 26 16.17 1.15 -8.66
CA VAL A 26 15.36 1.08 -7.43
C VAL A 26 14.31 2.19 -7.39
N GLY A 27 14.68 3.41 -7.78
CA GLY A 27 13.76 4.54 -7.82
C GLY A 27 12.62 4.32 -8.82
N GLU A 28 12.94 3.86 -10.02
CA GLU A 28 11.96 3.55 -11.07
C GLU A 28 11.03 2.41 -10.63
N ALA A 29 11.57 1.31 -10.11
CA ALA A 29 10.76 0.20 -9.60
C ALA A 29 9.81 0.64 -8.47
N PHE A 30 10.27 1.50 -7.57
CA PHE A 30 9.43 2.03 -6.49
C PHE A 30 8.27 2.87 -7.04
N ILE A 31 8.55 3.78 -7.99
CA ILE A 31 7.53 4.63 -8.61
C ILE A 31 6.48 3.77 -9.33
N LEU A 32 6.95 2.82 -10.16
CA LEU A 32 6.09 1.96 -10.97
C LEU A 32 5.16 1.10 -10.09
N ARG A 33 5.67 0.61 -8.95
CA ARG A 33 4.85 -0.08 -7.94
C ARG A 33 3.77 0.83 -7.36
N ALA A 34 4.14 2.04 -6.95
CA ALA A 34 3.20 2.99 -6.37
C ALA A 34 2.11 3.42 -7.37
N GLU A 35 2.46 3.62 -8.64
CA GLU A 35 1.51 3.91 -9.73
C GLU A 35 0.55 2.74 -9.95
N SER A 36 1.06 1.51 -9.99
CA SER A 36 0.22 0.30 -10.13
C SER A 36 -0.75 0.13 -8.96
N GLU A 37 -0.31 0.47 -7.75
CA GLU A 37 -1.14 0.45 -6.54
C GLU A 37 -2.24 1.51 -6.58
N ILE A 38 -1.93 2.73 -7.05
CA ILE A 38 -2.93 3.78 -7.30
C ILE A 38 -4.02 3.28 -8.26
N GLU A 39 -3.64 2.69 -9.39
CA GLU A 39 -4.59 2.16 -10.38
C GLU A 39 -5.46 1.04 -9.78
N THR A 40 -4.86 0.15 -8.99
CA THR A 40 -5.58 -0.94 -8.31
C THR A 40 -6.60 -0.39 -7.32
N LEU A 41 -6.20 0.58 -6.48
CA LEU A 41 -7.09 1.23 -5.51
C LEU A 41 -8.22 2.02 -6.19
N ALA A 42 -7.92 2.70 -7.30
CA ALA A 42 -8.92 3.38 -8.11
C ALA A 42 -9.97 2.39 -8.63
N GLY A 43 -9.54 1.20 -9.09
CA GLY A 43 -10.44 0.10 -9.47
C GLY A 43 -11.36 -0.37 -8.34
N TYR A 44 -10.83 -0.53 -7.12
CA TYR A 44 -11.66 -0.89 -5.96
C TYR A 44 -12.69 0.18 -5.63
N ILE A 45 -12.29 1.45 -5.61
CA ILE A 45 -13.18 2.60 -5.32
C ILE A 45 -14.28 2.71 -6.39
N ALA A 46 -13.95 2.49 -7.66
CA ALA A 46 -14.93 2.50 -8.75
C ALA A 46 -16.00 1.41 -8.59
N GLY A 47 -15.64 0.26 -8.01
CA GLY A 47 -16.56 -0.84 -7.72
C GLY A 47 -17.36 -0.72 -6.42
N MET A 48 -17.07 0.28 -5.58
CA MET A 48 -17.72 0.45 -4.27
C MET A 48 -19.07 1.18 -4.36
N SER A 49 -19.91 0.98 -3.33
CA SER A 49 -21.17 1.70 -3.23
C SER A 49 -20.93 3.19 -2.98
N ARG A 50 -21.87 4.05 -3.40
CA ARG A 50 -21.79 5.50 -3.14
C ARG A 50 -21.63 5.83 -1.65
N LYS A 51 -22.29 5.06 -0.78
CA LYS A 51 -22.22 5.26 0.68
C LYS A 51 -20.82 4.99 1.20
N ASP A 52 -20.19 3.89 0.77
CA ASP A 52 -18.86 3.53 1.22
C ASP A 52 -17.82 4.52 0.68
N ASN A 53 -17.94 4.93 -0.59
CA ASN A 53 -17.08 5.95 -1.18
C ASN A 53 -17.12 7.30 -0.44
N LEU A 54 -18.30 7.74 0.02
CA LEU A 54 -18.40 8.95 0.84
C LEU A 54 -17.65 8.80 2.16
N GLN A 55 -17.77 7.65 2.82
CA GLN A 55 -17.07 7.41 4.08
C GLN A 55 -15.55 7.34 3.92
N VAL A 56 -15.06 6.68 2.86
CA VAL A 56 -13.63 6.64 2.53
C VAL A 56 -13.12 8.05 2.23
N ALA A 57 -13.88 8.82 1.44
CA ALA A 57 -13.52 10.18 1.10
C ALA A 57 -13.39 11.09 2.34
N ASP A 58 -14.33 11.01 3.28
CA ASP A 58 -14.33 11.84 4.48
C ASP A 58 -13.12 11.58 5.40
N SER A 59 -12.72 10.32 5.56
CA SER A 59 -11.57 9.97 6.41
C SER A 59 -10.23 10.23 5.72
N TRP A 60 -10.08 9.84 4.45
CA TRP A 60 -8.78 9.81 3.78
C TRP A 60 -8.42 11.13 3.08
N LEU A 61 -9.38 11.83 2.45
CA LEU A 61 -9.06 13.04 1.68
C LEU A 61 -8.49 14.16 2.55
N LYS A 62 -8.90 14.24 3.82
CA LYS A 62 -8.38 15.23 4.76
C LYS A 62 -6.88 15.04 4.99
N GLU A 63 -6.46 13.79 5.17
CA GLU A 63 -5.06 13.43 5.41
C GLU A 63 -4.20 13.57 4.14
N ALA A 64 -4.71 13.08 3.01
CA ALA A 64 -4.03 13.22 1.72
C ALA A 64 -3.78 14.69 1.37
N ARG A 65 -4.77 15.58 1.57
CA ARG A 65 -4.65 17.02 1.28
C ARG A 65 -3.77 17.77 2.29
N ALA A 66 -3.71 17.32 3.54
CA ALA A 66 -2.82 17.90 4.55
C ALA A 66 -1.35 17.55 4.29
N THR A 67 -1.08 16.51 3.50
CA THR A 67 0.27 16.07 3.19
C THR A 67 0.95 17.03 2.21
N SER A 68 1.94 17.79 2.70
CA SER A 68 2.78 18.63 1.86
C SER A 68 3.87 17.80 1.18
N PHE A 69 3.82 17.77 -0.16
CA PHE A 69 4.85 17.22 -1.03
C PHE A 69 5.70 18.35 -1.63
N LYS A 70 6.98 18.08 -1.91
CA LYS A 70 7.87 19.03 -2.62
C LYS A 70 8.49 18.34 -3.83
N PRO A 71 7.73 18.12 -4.92
CA PRO A 71 8.18 17.33 -6.08
C PRO A 71 9.48 17.85 -6.70
N ALA A 72 9.62 19.18 -6.84
CA ALA A 72 10.81 19.82 -7.38
C ALA A 72 12.10 19.55 -6.57
N LYS A 73 11.99 19.05 -5.33
CA LYS A 73 13.11 18.71 -4.47
C LYS A 73 13.49 17.22 -4.50
N GLY A 74 12.78 16.38 -5.26
CA GLY A 74 13.09 14.95 -5.42
C GLY A 74 13.20 14.20 -4.09
N ARG A 75 12.38 14.54 -3.10
CA ARG A 75 12.56 14.03 -1.73
C ARG A 75 12.11 12.59 -1.62
N PHE A 76 13.05 11.69 -1.31
CA PHE A 76 12.72 10.28 -1.02
C PHE A 76 11.72 10.12 0.13
N LYS A 77 11.75 11.02 1.12
CA LYS A 77 10.74 11.04 2.20
C LYS A 77 9.32 11.27 1.68
N ASP A 78 9.15 12.03 0.60
CA ASP A 78 7.82 12.28 0.02
C ASP A 78 7.29 11.03 -0.68
N LEU A 79 8.15 10.27 -1.38
CA LEU A 79 7.80 8.96 -1.92
C LEU A 79 7.35 7.97 -0.83
N LYS A 80 8.05 7.95 0.31
CA LYS A 80 7.63 7.14 1.46
C LYS A 80 6.25 7.55 1.96
N LYS A 81 5.96 8.84 2.10
CA LYS A 81 4.65 9.32 2.55
C LYS A 81 3.53 8.89 1.60
N ILE A 82 3.76 8.97 0.28
CA ILE A 82 2.79 8.48 -0.71
C ILE A 82 2.47 7.01 -0.43
N ASN A 83 3.49 6.17 -0.26
CA ASN A 83 3.28 4.76 0.05
C ASN A 83 2.46 4.53 1.33
N HIS A 84 2.70 5.30 2.40
CA HIS A 84 1.90 5.19 3.61
C HIS A 84 0.43 5.58 3.37
N LEU A 85 0.19 6.68 2.63
CA LEU A 85 -1.18 7.09 2.28
C LEU A 85 -1.92 6.03 1.45
N LEU A 86 -1.22 5.29 0.58
CA LEU A 86 -1.81 4.21 -0.21
C LEU A 86 -2.15 3.00 0.67
N GLU A 87 -1.25 2.60 1.59
CA GLU A 87 -1.50 1.55 2.57
C GLU A 87 -2.69 1.89 3.48
N ASP A 88 -2.78 3.13 3.95
CA ASP A 88 -3.89 3.62 4.77
C ASP A 88 -5.21 3.58 3.98
N LEU A 89 -5.20 4.00 2.71
CA LEU A 89 -6.38 3.93 1.85
C LEU A 89 -6.85 2.49 1.63
N LEU A 90 -5.91 1.57 1.38
CA LEU A 90 -6.20 0.15 1.21
C LEU A 90 -6.87 -0.42 2.46
N ASN A 91 -6.34 -0.13 3.65
CA ASN A 91 -6.90 -0.58 4.92
C ASN A 91 -8.34 -0.08 5.11
N ILE A 92 -8.58 1.21 4.83
CA ILE A 92 -9.92 1.80 4.90
C ILE A 92 -10.89 1.08 3.93
N ILE A 93 -10.45 0.80 2.70
CA ILE A 93 -11.27 0.08 1.70
C ILE A 93 -11.62 -1.33 2.20
N ILE A 94 -10.64 -2.07 2.73
CA ILE A 94 -10.84 -3.43 3.26
C ILE A 94 -11.86 -3.42 4.41
N GLU A 95 -11.75 -2.48 5.34
CA GLU A 95 -12.69 -2.34 6.46
C GLU A 95 -14.13 -2.14 5.99
N LYS A 96 -14.35 -1.32 4.95
CA LYS A 96 -15.69 -1.06 4.39
C LYS A 96 -16.25 -2.24 3.60
N GLN A 97 -15.40 -2.94 2.85
CA GLN A 97 -15.85 -4.12 2.11
C GLN A 97 -16.18 -5.29 3.04
N THR A 98 -15.40 -5.51 4.10
CA THR A 98 -15.62 -6.62 5.07
C THR A 98 -16.82 -6.39 5.99
N THR A 99 -17.20 -5.14 6.26
CA THR A 99 -18.42 -4.82 7.03
C THR A 99 -19.72 -4.93 6.23
N SER A 100 -19.64 -5.08 4.90
CA SER A 100 -20.81 -5.25 4.01
C SER A 100 -21.38 -6.69 3.94
N VAL A 101 -20.78 -7.66 4.65
CA VAL A 101 -21.35 -9.02 4.75
C VAL A 101 -22.70 -8.97 5.51
N PRO A 102 -23.82 -9.43 4.92
CA PRO A 102 -25.13 -9.39 5.57
C PRO A 102 -25.10 -10.12 6.92
N ARG A 103 -25.55 -9.43 7.99
CA ARG A 103 -25.70 -10.00 9.34
C ARG A 103 -26.51 -11.31 9.35
N SER A 104 -27.32 -11.58 8.33
CA SER A 104 -28.10 -12.82 8.19
C SER A 104 -27.25 -14.08 8.00
N ARG A 105 -26.01 -13.99 7.46
CA ARG A 105 -25.11 -15.15 7.37
C ARG A 105 -24.42 -15.47 8.69
N LYS A 106 -24.10 -14.47 9.52
CA LYS A 106 -23.50 -14.72 10.85
C LYS A 106 -24.49 -15.36 11.84
N ALA A 107 -25.79 -15.05 11.72
CA ALA A 107 -26.83 -15.72 12.53
C ALA A 107 -27.06 -17.17 12.08
N LYS A 108 -27.05 -17.45 10.76
CA LYS A 108 -27.25 -18.79 10.22
C LYS A 108 -26.08 -19.74 10.51
N LEU A 109 -24.83 -19.26 10.38
CA LEU A 109 -23.62 -20.02 10.75
C LEU A 109 -23.51 -20.29 12.27
N ARG A 110 -24.03 -19.41 13.13
CA ARG A 110 -24.09 -19.68 14.58
C ARG A 110 -25.14 -20.72 14.93
N LEU A 111 -26.30 -20.72 14.26
CA LEU A 111 -27.33 -21.74 14.50
C LEU A 111 -26.92 -23.11 13.96
N GLU A 112 -26.28 -23.17 12.79
CA GLU A 112 -25.80 -24.43 12.21
C GLU A 112 -24.69 -25.07 13.07
N ASN A 113 -23.80 -24.29 13.69
CA ASN A 113 -22.77 -24.86 14.58
C ASN A 113 -23.30 -25.28 15.95
N ILE A 114 -24.33 -24.62 16.51
CA ILE A 114 -24.95 -25.05 17.78
C ILE A 114 -25.71 -26.36 17.61
N THR A 115 -26.30 -26.60 16.42
CA THR A 115 -27.11 -27.81 16.18
C THR A 115 -26.25 -29.07 16.05
N VAL A 116 -24.98 -28.94 15.63
CA VAL A 116 -24.05 -30.07 15.48
C VAL A 116 -23.52 -30.54 16.84
N ASP A 117 -23.20 -29.64 17.76
CA ASP A 117 -22.71 -29.99 19.10
C ASP A 117 -23.77 -30.72 19.95
N THR A 118 -25.05 -30.31 19.89
CA THR A 118 -26.12 -31.03 20.62
C THR A 118 -26.39 -32.45 20.12
N ARG A 119 -25.94 -32.81 18.91
CA ARG A 119 -26.17 -34.14 18.32
C ARG A 119 -25.02 -35.11 18.58
N ALA A 120 -23.85 -34.60 18.97
CA ALA A 120 -22.67 -35.40 19.30
C ALA A 120 -22.61 -35.84 20.77
N GLU A 121 -23.45 -35.28 21.64
CA GLU A 121 -23.50 -35.63 23.08
C GLU A 121 -24.61 -36.66 23.44
N LEU A 122 -25.31 -37.24 22.46
CA LEU A 122 -26.41 -38.20 22.68
C LEU A 122 -26.20 -39.57 22.01
N GLN A 123 -24.95 -39.98 21.78
CA GLN A 123 -24.57 -41.35 21.42
C GLN A 123 -23.52 -41.89 22.38
#